data_AF-A0A973DWX8-F1
#
_entry.id   AF-A0A973DWX8-F1
#
_cell.length_a   1.000
_cell.length_b   1.000
_cell.length_c   1.000
_cell.angle_alpha   90.00
_cell.angle_beta   90.00
_cell.angle_gamma   90.00
#
_symmetry.space_group_name_H-M   'P 1'
#
loop_
_entity.id
_entity.type
_entity.pdbx_description
1 polymer ?
#
loop_
_entity_poly.entity_id
_entity_poly.type
_entity_poly.pdbx_seq_one_letter_code
_entity_poly.pdbx_strand_id
1 'polypeptide(L)'
;MTDAAPTTIYLKDYAPFGYTIDQVDLTFDLAPSATRVRSRVQFRPNPATSDRRFFLHGEKLKLISAKIDGEAVKVREVEGGIECDAPSIPFVWEAEVQIDPAANTALEGLYLSNGMYCTQCEAEGFRRITYYPDRPDVMATFNVRVNGPHPVLLSNGNPIASGDGWAEWHDPWPKPAYLFALVAGDLVAHKDSFTTIEGRHVDLALWVRPEDAGKCAFGMEALKKSMTWDENVYGRGYDLDVF
;
A
#
# COMPACT_ATOMS: atom_id res chain seq x y z
N MET A 1 -5.64 10.22 -27.11
CA MET A 1 -6.45 9.21 -27.79
C MET A 1 -5.69 7.90 -27.79
N THR A 2 -6.09 6.99 -26.90
CA THR A 2 -6.52 5.63 -27.22
C THR A 2 -7.37 5.19 -26.03
N ASP A 3 -8.65 5.58 -26.06
CA ASP A 3 -9.69 4.87 -25.31
C ASP A 3 -9.83 3.50 -26.00
N ALA A 4 -8.97 2.56 -25.62
CA ALA A 4 -9.32 1.16 -25.81
C ALA A 4 -10.54 0.92 -24.90
N ALA A 5 -11.65 0.48 -25.48
CA ALA A 5 -12.82 0.12 -24.69
C ALA A 5 -12.39 -0.92 -23.64
N PRO A 6 -12.81 -0.78 -22.36
CA PRO A 6 -12.42 -1.71 -21.32
C PRO A 6 -12.82 -3.13 -21.74
N THR A 7 -11.87 -4.06 -21.67
CA THR A 7 -12.13 -5.47 -21.96
C THR A 7 -12.98 -6.05 -20.85
N THR A 8 -14.13 -6.62 -21.19
CA THR A 8 -15.01 -7.27 -20.21
C THR A 8 -14.30 -8.45 -19.55
N ILE A 9 -14.16 -8.40 -18.23
CA ILE A 9 -13.62 -9.49 -17.42
C ILE A 9 -14.80 -10.32 -16.88
N TYR A 10 -14.76 -11.64 -17.03
CA TYR A 10 -15.80 -12.54 -16.53
C TYR A 10 -15.33 -13.32 -15.31
N LEU A 11 -16.21 -13.44 -14.31
CA LEU A 11 -15.96 -14.24 -13.10
C LEU A 11 -15.54 -15.69 -13.39
N LYS A 12 -16.14 -16.31 -14.42
CA LYS A 12 -15.84 -17.70 -14.85
C LYS A 12 -14.41 -17.89 -15.37
N ASP A 13 -13.73 -16.81 -15.74
CA ASP A 13 -12.37 -16.84 -16.31
C ASP A 13 -11.30 -16.64 -15.22
N TYR A 14 -11.71 -16.63 -13.94
CA TYR A 14 -10.78 -16.56 -12.81
C TYR A 14 -9.75 -17.69 -12.86
N ALA A 15 -8.48 -17.32 -12.75
CA ALA A 15 -7.37 -18.21 -12.50
C ALA A 15 -6.47 -17.64 -11.39
N PRO A 16 -5.95 -18.49 -10.47
CA PRO A 16 -4.97 -18.06 -9.47
C PRO A 16 -3.74 -17.43 -10.12
N PHE A 17 -3.18 -16.40 -9.48
CA PHE A 17 -1.90 -15.84 -9.93
C PHE A 17 -0.78 -16.89 -9.86
N GLY A 18 0.14 -16.87 -10.83
CA GLY A 18 1.24 -17.83 -10.95
C GLY A 18 2.21 -17.85 -9.77
N TYR A 19 2.15 -16.84 -8.90
CA TYR A 19 3.04 -16.66 -7.76
C TYR A 19 2.24 -16.26 -6.52
N THR A 20 2.83 -16.50 -5.36
CA THR A 20 2.41 -15.97 -4.06
C THR A 20 3.51 -15.08 -3.52
N ILE A 21 3.17 -14.14 -2.64
CA ILE A 21 4.12 -13.18 -2.08
C ILE A 21 4.24 -13.42 -0.58
N ASP A 22 5.46 -13.51 -0.08
CA ASP A 22 5.71 -13.68 1.36
C ASP A 22 5.82 -12.32 2.07
N GLN A 23 6.50 -11.35 1.45
CA GLN A 23 6.72 -10.01 1.99
C GLN A 23 6.92 -8.97 0.89
N VAL A 24 6.44 -7.76 1.14
CA VAL A 24 6.65 -6.56 0.33
C VAL A 24 7.39 -5.51 1.14
N ASP A 25 8.57 -5.11 0.68
CA ASP A 25 9.34 -3.99 1.23
C ASP A 25 9.23 -2.79 0.28
N LEU A 26 8.71 -1.67 0.76
CA LEU A 26 8.57 -0.42 0.01
C LEU A 26 9.40 0.68 0.64
N THR A 27 10.07 1.48 -0.19
CA THR A 27 10.62 2.76 0.23
C THR A 27 10.13 3.88 -0.69
N PHE A 28 9.59 4.92 -0.08
CA PHE A 28 9.13 6.13 -0.75
C PHE A 28 10.08 7.29 -0.45
N ASP A 29 10.63 7.91 -1.49
CA ASP A 29 11.30 9.21 -1.37
C ASP A 29 10.35 10.26 -1.94
N LEU A 30 9.61 10.95 -1.06
CA LEU A 30 8.52 11.83 -1.45
C LEU A 30 9.04 13.11 -2.12
N ALA A 31 8.57 13.36 -3.34
CA ALA A 31 8.80 14.60 -4.07
C ALA A 31 7.56 14.90 -4.93
N PRO A 32 7.01 16.12 -4.92
CA PRO A 32 5.69 16.40 -5.52
C PRO A 32 5.54 15.92 -6.97
N SER A 33 6.57 16.10 -7.79
CA SER A 33 6.56 15.73 -9.22
C SER A 33 7.47 14.56 -9.59
N ALA A 34 8.15 13.97 -8.61
CA ALA A 34 9.20 12.98 -8.88
C ALA A 34 9.42 12.02 -7.70
N THR A 35 8.35 11.61 -7.01
CA THR A 35 8.46 10.62 -5.94
C THR A 35 9.12 9.36 -6.48
N ARG A 36 10.16 8.87 -5.79
CA ARG A 36 10.79 7.59 -6.08
C ARG A 36 10.13 6.52 -5.24
N VAL A 37 9.76 5.42 -5.88
CA VAL A 37 9.24 4.24 -5.19
C VAL A 37 10.17 3.08 -5.51
N ARG A 38 10.80 2.54 -4.46
CA ARG A 38 11.61 1.33 -4.52
C ARG A 38 10.78 0.20 -3.91
N SER A 39 10.51 -0.82 -4.71
CA SER A 39 9.82 -2.03 -4.26
C SER A 39 10.78 -3.21 -4.29
N ARG A 40 10.72 -4.03 -3.25
CA ARG A 40 11.40 -5.31 -3.15
C ARG A 40 10.37 -6.34 -2.68
N VAL A 41 10.09 -7.33 -3.51
CA VAL A 41 8.96 -8.25 -3.32
C VAL A 41 9.47 -9.69 -3.38
N GLN A 42 9.17 -10.45 -2.33
CA GLN A 42 9.59 -11.84 -2.20
C GLN A 42 8.52 -12.75 -2.81
N PHE A 43 8.79 -13.26 -4.02
CA PHE A 43 7.88 -14.13 -4.75
C PHE A 43 8.27 -15.59 -4.58
N ARG A 44 7.25 -16.46 -4.55
CA ARG A 44 7.42 -17.91 -4.71
C ARG A 44 6.39 -18.45 -5.71
N PRO A 45 6.74 -19.45 -6.53
CA PRO A 45 5.77 -20.10 -7.43
C PRO A 45 4.54 -20.59 -6.67
N ASN A 46 3.35 -20.32 -7.21
CA ASN A 46 2.10 -20.76 -6.60
C ASN A 46 1.85 -22.24 -6.94
N PRO A 47 1.79 -23.14 -5.94
CA PRO A 47 1.55 -24.56 -6.18
C PRO A 47 0.11 -24.86 -6.66
N ALA A 48 -0.83 -23.93 -6.50
CA ALA A 48 -2.23 -24.10 -6.91
C ALA A 48 -2.46 -23.93 -8.42
N THR A 49 -1.42 -23.57 -9.19
CA THR A 49 -1.51 -23.38 -10.65
C THR A 49 -0.22 -23.83 -11.33
N SER A 50 -0.32 -24.22 -12.59
CA SER A 50 0.83 -24.45 -13.49
C SER A 50 1.23 -23.20 -14.28
N ASP A 51 0.46 -22.11 -14.17
CA ASP A 51 0.82 -20.83 -14.79
C ASP A 51 2.11 -20.29 -14.16
N ARG A 52 3.08 -19.96 -15.00
CA ARG A 52 4.38 -19.39 -14.63
C ARG A 52 4.61 -18.04 -15.28
N ARG A 53 3.59 -17.45 -15.91
CA ARG A 53 3.64 -16.10 -16.47
C ARG A 53 3.83 -15.11 -15.33
N PHE A 54 4.99 -14.45 -15.31
CA PHE A 54 5.27 -13.38 -14.36
C PHE A 54 4.88 -12.04 -14.98
N PHE A 55 3.63 -11.65 -14.72
CA PHE A 55 3.04 -10.39 -15.14
C PHE A 55 2.77 -9.51 -13.92
N LEU A 56 3.18 -8.25 -14.00
CA LEU A 56 2.95 -7.24 -12.98
C LEU A 56 2.20 -6.05 -13.61
N HIS A 57 1.08 -5.67 -13.00
CA HIS A 57 0.33 -4.48 -13.41
C HIS A 57 1.17 -3.23 -13.15
N GLY A 58 1.05 -2.23 -14.02
CA GLY A 58 1.66 -0.94 -13.83
C GLY A 58 1.04 0.11 -14.75
N GLU A 59 0.75 1.29 -14.21
CA GLU A 59 0.13 2.37 -14.98
C GLU A 59 0.78 3.72 -14.64
N LYS A 60 1.15 4.50 -15.67
CA LYS A 60 1.77 5.83 -15.54
C LYS A 60 3.02 5.84 -14.65
N LEU A 61 3.77 4.73 -14.68
CA LEU A 61 5.05 4.58 -13.99
C LEU A 61 6.19 4.93 -14.96
N LYS A 62 7.15 5.72 -14.50
CA LYS A 62 8.45 5.82 -15.17
C LYS A 62 9.40 4.79 -14.55
N LEU A 63 9.61 3.66 -15.21
CA LEU A 63 10.58 2.65 -14.77
C LEU A 63 12.01 3.19 -14.83
N ILE A 64 12.79 3.02 -13.76
CA ILE A 64 14.23 3.30 -13.73
C ILE A 64 15.05 2.03 -13.77
N SER A 65 14.72 1.06 -12.92
CA SER A 65 15.44 -0.20 -12.87
C SER A 65 14.52 -1.33 -12.46
N ALA A 66 14.80 -2.53 -12.99
CA ALA A 66 14.18 -3.78 -12.60
C ALA A 66 15.29 -4.82 -12.38
N LYS A 67 15.15 -5.63 -11.33
CA LYS A 67 16.07 -6.70 -10.99
C LYS A 67 15.33 -7.93 -10.48
N ILE A 68 15.98 -9.08 -10.64
CA ILE A 68 15.65 -10.32 -9.95
C ILE A 68 16.89 -10.78 -9.20
N ASP A 69 16.76 -10.99 -7.89
CA ASP A 69 17.87 -11.43 -7.01
C ASP A 69 19.12 -10.56 -7.12
N GLY A 70 18.94 -9.23 -7.22
CA GLY A 70 20.02 -8.26 -7.38
C GLY A 70 20.56 -8.09 -8.80
N GLU A 71 20.22 -8.99 -9.72
CA GLU A 71 20.67 -8.97 -11.11
C GLU A 71 19.68 -8.22 -12.02
N ALA A 72 20.19 -7.36 -12.89
CA ALA A 72 19.35 -6.58 -13.80
C ALA A 72 18.58 -7.49 -14.77
N VAL A 73 17.27 -7.26 -14.90
CA VAL A 73 16.40 -8.02 -15.79
C VAL A 73 15.80 -7.12 -16.87
N LYS A 74 15.66 -7.67 -18.08
CA LYS A 74 14.95 -6.99 -19.16
C LYS A 74 13.45 -7.25 -19.01
N VAL A 75 12.69 -6.18 -18.84
CA VAL A 75 11.23 -6.22 -18.87
C VAL A 75 10.71 -6.02 -20.29
N ARG A 76 9.54 -6.60 -20.56
CA ARG A 76 8.75 -6.39 -21.76
C ARG A 76 7.49 -5.64 -21.35
N GLU A 77 7.26 -4.47 -21.92
CA GLU A 77 5.99 -3.77 -21.77
C GLU A 77 4.91 -4.54 -22.54
N VAL A 78 3.80 -4.77 -21.87
CA VAL A 78 2.61 -5.41 -22.43
C VAL A 78 1.38 -4.58 -22.01
N GLU A 79 0.22 -4.89 -22.56
CA GLU A 79 -1.01 -4.22 -22.16
C GLU A 79 -1.24 -4.33 -20.64
N GLY A 80 -1.41 -3.18 -19.97
CA GLY A 80 -1.68 -3.09 -18.54
C GLY A 80 -0.46 -3.22 -17.60
N GLY A 81 0.75 -3.47 -18.11
CA GLY A 81 1.92 -3.60 -17.25
C GLY A 81 3.18 -4.15 -17.92
N ILE A 82 3.90 -4.99 -17.19
CA ILE A 82 5.17 -5.57 -17.63
C ILE A 82 5.22 -7.09 -17.41
N GLU A 83 6.07 -7.73 -18.19
CA GLU A 83 6.50 -9.10 -18.00
C GLU A 83 8.02 -9.21 -17.99
N CYS A 84 8.54 -10.22 -17.30
CA CYS A 84 9.91 -10.67 -17.51
C CYS A 84 10.02 -12.17 -17.23
N ASP A 85 11.17 -12.74 -17.59
CA ASP A 85 11.42 -14.16 -17.35
C ASP A 85 11.82 -14.33 -15.89
N ALA A 86 10.96 -15.00 -15.11
CA ALA A 86 11.16 -15.24 -13.69
C ALA A 86 11.63 -16.68 -13.41
N PRO A 87 12.43 -16.90 -12.36
CA PRO A 87 12.82 -18.24 -11.93
C PRO A 87 11.61 -19.12 -11.54
N SER A 88 11.76 -20.43 -11.73
CA SER A 88 10.79 -21.44 -11.25
C SER A 88 10.99 -21.84 -9.78
N ILE A 89 11.79 -21.07 -9.05
CA ILE A 89 12.11 -21.19 -7.61
C ILE A 89 11.77 -19.85 -6.93
N PRO A 90 11.73 -19.76 -5.60
CA PRO A 90 11.57 -18.46 -4.91
C PRO A 90 12.65 -17.46 -5.34
N PHE A 91 12.25 -16.20 -5.51
CA PHE A 91 13.12 -15.11 -5.97
C PHE A 91 12.64 -13.77 -5.40
N VAL A 92 13.51 -12.76 -5.48
CA VAL A 92 13.21 -11.39 -5.09
C VAL A 92 13.11 -10.54 -6.33
N TRP A 93 11.93 -9.97 -6.58
CA TRP A 93 11.75 -8.91 -7.56
C TRP A 93 12.11 -7.56 -6.93
N GLU A 94 12.85 -6.74 -7.64
CA GLU A 94 13.15 -5.37 -7.22
C GLU A 94 12.85 -4.40 -8.37
N ALA A 95 12.14 -3.32 -8.09
CA ALA A 95 11.93 -2.25 -9.04
C ALA A 95 12.13 -0.88 -8.41
N GLU A 96 12.63 0.05 -9.20
CA GLU A 96 12.59 1.47 -8.88
C GLU A 96 11.82 2.19 -9.97
N VAL A 97 10.78 2.92 -9.55
CA VAL A 97 9.94 3.74 -10.43
C VAL A 97 9.90 5.18 -9.94
N GLN A 98 9.57 6.10 -10.83
CA GLN A 98 9.22 7.48 -10.51
C GLN A 98 7.76 7.73 -10.88
N ILE A 99 7.05 8.43 -10.00
CA ILE A 99 5.67 8.87 -10.17
C ILE A 99 5.53 10.38 -9.89
N ASP A 100 4.45 11.00 -10.37
CA ASP A 100 4.16 12.44 -10.21
C ASP A 100 2.83 12.64 -9.43
N PRO A 101 2.88 12.64 -8.07
CA PRO A 101 1.70 12.85 -7.25
C PRO A 101 1.01 14.22 -7.45
N ALA A 102 1.75 15.26 -7.82
CA ALA A 102 1.24 16.60 -8.04
C ALA A 102 0.41 16.70 -9.33
N ALA A 103 0.79 15.96 -10.37
CA ALA A 103 0.04 15.86 -11.61
C ALA A 103 -1.13 14.85 -11.55
N ASN A 104 -1.26 14.09 -10.46
CA ASN A 104 -2.25 13.03 -10.35
C ASN A 104 -3.65 13.56 -9.96
N THR A 105 -4.37 14.11 -10.94
CA THR A 105 -5.73 14.63 -10.75
C THR A 105 -6.82 13.55 -10.69
N ALA A 106 -6.46 12.28 -10.92
CA ALA A 106 -7.39 11.16 -10.84
C ALA A 106 -7.69 10.73 -9.39
N LEU A 107 -6.85 11.17 -8.43
CA LEU A 107 -6.96 10.84 -7.01
C LEU A 107 -6.91 9.31 -6.74
N GLU A 108 -6.11 8.60 -7.53
CA GLU A 108 -5.93 7.15 -7.50
C GLU A 108 -4.43 6.81 -7.54
N GLY A 109 -3.98 5.88 -6.69
CA GLY A 109 -2.57 5.70 -6.36
C GLY A 109 -2.11 6.76 -5.36
N LEU A 110 -0.85 7.23 -5.47
CA LEU A 110 -0.33 8.33 -4.65
C LEU A 110 -0.62 9.68 -5.32
N TYR A 111 -1.18 10.63 -4.59
CA TYR A 111 -1.53 11.97 -5.08
C TYR A 111 -1.38 13.02 -3.99
N LEU A 112 -1.47 14.30 -4.37
CA LEU A 112 -1.52 15.43 -3.45
C LEU A 112 -2.94 15.94 -3.23
N SER A 113 -3.33 16.07 -1.96
CA SER A 113 -4.56 16.73 -1.52
C SER A 113 -4.21 17.93 -0.65
N ASN A 114 -4.34 19.15 -1.18
CA ASN A 114 -3.97 20.39 -0.48
C ASN A 114 -2.57 20.37 0.15
N GLY A 115 -1.58 19.81 -0.57
CA GLY A 115 -0.19 19.71 -0.11
C GLY A 115 0.14 18.50 0.76
N MET A 116 -0.85 17.71 1.17
CA MET A 116 -0.67 16.42 1.85
C MET A 116 -0.60 15.30 0.83
N TYR A 117 0.32 14.36 1.00
CA TYR A 117 0.34 13.10 0.26
C TYR A 117 -0.71 12.17 0.83
N CYS A 118 -1.55 11.64 -0.06
CA CYS A 118 -2.54 10.61 0.26
C CYS A 118 -2.48 9.50 -0.78
N THR A 119 -2.93 8.32 -0.38
CA THR A 119 -3.15 7.20 -1.30
C THR A 119 -4.60 6.78 -1.33
N GLN A 120 -5.06 6.38 -2.52
CA GLN A 120 -6.30 5.63 -2.71
C GLN A 120 -5.99 4.45 -3.63
N CYS A 121 -6.06 3.23 -3.10
CA CYS A 121 -5.63 2.03 -3.83
C CYS A 121 -6.79 1.14 -4.26
N GLU A 122 -7.97 1.25 -3.65
CA GLU A 122 -9.14 0.47 -4.07
C GLU A 122 -9.79 1.08 -5.32
N ALA A 123 -10.11 0.30 -6.36
CA ALA A 123 -9.93 -1.17 -6.46
C ALA A 123 -8.56 -1.62 -7.02
N GLU A 124 -7.96 -0.81 -7.89
CA GLU A 124 -6.78 -1.17 -8.69
C GLU A 124 -5.78 0.00 -8.79
N GLY A 125 -5.73 0.85 -7.75
CA GLY A 125 -4.89 2.04 -7.73
C GLY A 125 -3.44 1.78 -7.34
N PHE A 126 -3.12 0.62 -6.75
CA PHE A 126 -1.75 0.33 -6.31
C PHE A 126 -0.78 0.16 -7.50
N ARG A 127 -1.26 -0.30 -8.66
CA ARG A 127 -0.47 -0.34 -9.91
C ARG A 127 -0.02 1.04 -10.41
N ARG A 128 -0.55 2.14 -9.86
CA ARG A 128 -0.11 3.51 -10.13
C ARG A 128 1.00 3.99 -9.18
N ILE A 129 1.43 3.13 -8.26
CA ILE A 129 2.50 3.39 -7.29
C ILE A 129 3.76 2.61 -7.67
N THR A 130 3.64 1.32 -7.97
CA THR A 130 4.74 0.44 -8.40
C THR A 130 4.19 -0.73 -9.22
N TYR A 131 5.07 -1.45 -9.92
CA TYR A 131 4.70 -2.71 -10.56
C TYR A 131 4.35 -3.78 -9.52
N TYR A 132 3.15 -4.37 -9.62
CA TYR A 132 2.63 -5.34 -8.64
C TYR A 132 1.54 -6.23 -9.25
N PRO A 133 1.31 -7.48 -8.77
CA PRO A 133 0.09 -8.23 -9.12
C PRO A 133 -1.11 -7.64 -8.37
N ASP A 134 -1.60 -6.49 -8.85
CA ASP A 134 -2.66 -5.69 -8.25
C ASP A 134 -4.05 -6.35 -8.38
N ARG A 135 -4.27 -7.40 -7.58
CA ARG A 135 -5.48 -8.21 -7.47
C ARG A 135 -5.71 -8.64 -6.01
N PRO A 136 -6.97 -8.75 -5.55
CA PRO A 136 -7.28 -8.86 -4.11
C PRO A 136 -6.99 -10.23 -3.49
N ASP A 137 -6.79 -11.28 -4.29
CA ASP A 137 -6.41 -12.62 -3.84
C ASP A 137 -4.89 -12.79 -3.65
N VAL A 138 -4.09 -11.77 -3.98
CA VAL A 138 -2.66 -11.74 -3.69
C VAL A 138 -2.42 -10.93 -2.43
N MET A 139 -2.18 -11.65 -1.33
CA MET A 139 -1.95 -11.07 0.00
C MET A 139 -0.48 -11.17 0.39
N ALA A 140 0.04 -10.15 1.06
CA ALA A 140 1.41 -10.11 1.57
C ALA A 140 1.51 -9.27 2.85
N THR A 141 2.54 -9.52 3.66
CA THR A 141 2.94 -8.57 4.72
C THR A 141 3.69 -7.39 4.09
N PHE A 142 3.63 -6.22 4.73
CA PHE A 142 4.25 -5.00 4.19
C PHE A 142 5.16 -4.34 5.21
N ASN A 143 6.39 -4.04 4.77
CA ASN A 143 7.29 -3.09 5.42
C ASN A 143 7.36 -1.83 4.56
N VAL A 144 7.14 -0.68 5.18
CA VAL A 144 7.05 0.60 4.46
C VAL A 144 7.95 1.60 5.13
N ARG A 145 8.93 2.09 4.38
CA ARG A 145 9.71 3.26 4.73
C ARG A 145 9.25 4.47 3.94
N VAL A 146 8.98 5.57 4.63
CA VAL A 146 8.64 6.85 4.02
C VAL A 146 9.71 7.85 4.37
N ASN A 147 10.32 8.48 3.36
CA ASN A 147 11.26 9.59 3.52
C ASN A 147 10.60 10.85 2.95
N GLY A 148 10.60 11.94 3.71
CA GLY A 148 10.04 13.21 3.26
C GLY A 148 10.13 14.31 4.32
N PRO A 149 9.99 15.58 3.92
CA PRO A 149 10.17 16.73 4.83
C PRO A 149 8.98 16.98 5.77
N HIS A 150 7.94 16.14 5.70
CA HIS A 150 6.69 16.34 6.44
C HIS A 150 6.86 15.87 7.89
N PRO A 151 6.27 16.59 8.86
CA PRO A 151 6.38 16.23 10.28
C PRO A 151 5.64 14.93 10.63
N VAL A 152 4.65 14.53 9.82
CA VAL A 152 3.86 13.31 10.02
C VAL A 152 3.98 12.43 8.78
N LEU A 153 4.40 11.18 8.99
CA LEU A 153 4.62 10.15 7.98
C LEU A 153 3.97 8.84 8.46
N LEU A 154 2.87 8.42 7.82
CA LEU A 154 2.04 7.29 8.25
C LEU A 154 1.94 6.24 7.13
N SER A 155 1.85 4.98 7.53
CA SER A 155 1.44 3.85 6.68
C SER A 155 0.70 2.80 7.52
N ASN A 156 0.34 1.66 6.92
CA ASN A 156 -0.39 0.61 7.63
C ASN A 156 0.48 -0.07 8.71
N GLY A 157 -0.19 -0.66 9.70
CA GLY A 157 0.45 -1.47 10.73
C GLY A 157 1.01 -0.64 11.87
N ASN A 158 2.08 -1.14 12.49
CA ASN A 158 2.70 -0.54 13.66
C ASN A 158 3.94 0.28 13.27
N PRO A 159 4.20 1.43 13.92
CA PRO A 159 5.44 2.17 13.73
C PRO A 159 6.62 1.37 14.33
N ILE A 160 7.68 1.17 13.55
CA ILE A 160 8.89 0.44 14.01
C ILE A 160 9.98 1.43 14.41
N ALA A 161 10.25 2.41 13.56
CA ALA A 161 11.35 3.34 13.73
C ALA A 161 11.04 4.66 13.03
N SER A 162 11.63 5.75 13.52
CA SER A 162 11.53 7.05 12.88
C SER A 162 12.74 7.91 13.21
N GLY A 163 12.94 8.94 12.40
CA GLY A 163 13.97 9.95 12.60
C GLY A 163 13.63 11.22 11.82
N ASP A 164 14.56 12.18 11.82
CA ASP A 164 14.36 13.42 11.09
C ASP A 164 14.18 13.14 9.58
N GLY A 165 13.00 13.46 9.06
CA GLY A 165 12.62 13.26 7.67
C GLY A 165 12.31 11.82 7.25
N TRP A 166 12.10 10.86 8.17
CA TRP A 166 11.70 9.50 7.79
C TRP A 166 10.94 8.71 8.89
N ALA A 167 10.12 7.75 8.47
CA ALA A 167 9.44 6.77 9.33
C ALA A 167 9.35 5.39 8.67
N GLU A 168 9.35 4.34 9.49
CA GLU A 168 9.23 2.93 9.10
C GLU A 168 8.04 2.28 9.80
N TRP A 169 7.25 1.54 9.03
CA TRP A 169 6.00 0.89 9.44
C TRP A 169 6.02 -0.58 9.03
N HIS A 170 5.46 -1.43 9.87
CA HIS A 170 5.26 -2.85 9.56
C HIS A 170 3.85 -3.29 9.86
N ASP A 171 3.22 -3.86 8.84
CA ASP A 171 1.96 -4.55 8.96
C ASP A 171 2.21 -6.07 9.00
N PRO A 172 1.99 -6.71 10.17
CA PRO A 172 2.25 -8.14 10.34
C PRO A 172 1.19 -9.01 9.66
N TRP A 173 0.06 -8.42 9.25
CA TRP A 173 -1.05 -9.16 8.68
C TRP A 173 -0.95 -9.16 7.15
N PRO A 174 -0.99 -10.35 6.50
CA PRO A 174 -1.10 -10.41 5.06
C PRO A 174 -2.34 -9.64 4.60
N LYS A 175 -2.16 -8.70 3.67
CA LYS A 175 -3.25 -7.93 3.06
C LYS A 175 -3.07 -7.81 1.56
N PRO A 176 -4.17 -7.67 0.80
CA PRO A 176 -4.10 -7.26 -0.60
C PRO A 176 -3.64 -5.81 -0.73
N ALA A 177 -3.04 -5.50 -1.88
CA ALA A 177 -2.45 -4.18 -2.13
C ALA A 177 -3.47 -3.03 -2.17
N TYR A 178 -4.75 -3.30 -2.43
CA TYR A 178 -5.80 -2.28 -2.39
C TYR A 178 -6.00 -1.68 -0.98
N LEU A 179 -5.60 -2.39 0.08
CA LEU A 179 -5.62 -1.90 1.47
C LEU A 179 -4.35 -1.13 1.87
N PHE A 180 -3.38 -0.97 0.96
CA PHE A 180 -2.21 -0.15 1.21
C PHE A 180 -2.61 1.32 1.39
N ALA A 181 -2.05 1.95 2.43
CA ALA A 181 -2.20 3.37 2.70
C ALA A 181 -0.86 4.03 3.04
N LEU A 182 -0.67 5.26 2.54
CA LEU A 182 0.39 6.17 2.92
C LEU A 182 -0.19 7.59 3.05
N VAL A 183 0.12 8.24 4.17
CA VAL A 183 -0.21 9.65 4.40
C VAL A 183 1.05 10.40 4.84
N ALA A 184 1.31 11.56 4.25
CA ALA A 184 2.37 12.45 4.71
C ALA A 184 1.97 13.92 4.59
N GLY A 185 2.07 14.69 5.69
CA GLY A 185 1.62 16.08 5.71
C GLY A 185 1.89 16.81 7.02
N ASP A 186 1.50 18.08 7.07
CA ASP A 186 1.43 18.85 8.31
C ASP A 186 0.10 18.55 9.01
N LEU A 187 0.16 17.63 9.97
CA LEU A 187 -1.02 17.08 10.65
C LEU A 187 -0.82 17.12 12.16
N VAL A 188 -1.94 17.23 12.87
CA VAL A 188 -2.02 17.10 14.31
C VAL A 188 -2.94 15.95 14.67
N ALA A 189 -2.57 15.18 15.70
CA ALA A 189 -3.36 14.06 16.18
C ALA A 189 -4.29 14.48 17.32
N HIS A 190 -5.58 14.21 17.18
CA HIS A 190 -6.50 14.11 18.31
C HIS A 190 -6.42 12.69 18.87
N LYS A 191 -5.71 12.54 19.98
CA LYS A 191 -5.36 11.24 20.57
C LYS A 191 -6.33 10.81 21.66
N ASP A 192 -6.54 9.51 21.75
CA ASP A 192 -7.24 8.84 22.85
C ASP A 192 -6.77 7.38 22.91
N SER A 193 -7.44 6.52 23.68
CA SER A 193 -7.16 5.09 23.76
C SER A 193 -8.42 4.25 23.86
N PHE A 194 -8.29 2.97 23.52
CA PHE A 194 -9.30 1.94 23.70
C PHE A 194 -8.68 0.71 24.39
N THR A 195 -9.48 -0.06 25.10
CA THR A 195 -9.05 -1.35 25.65
C THR A 195 -9.99 -2.43 25.14
N THR A 196 -9.45 -3.40 24.43
CA THR A 196 -10.26 -4.45 23.80
C THR A 196 -10.82 -5.43 24.83
N ILE A 197 -11.78 -6.27 24.41
CA ILE A 197 -12.37 -7.34 25.22
C ILE A 197 -11.32 -8.35 25.71
N GLU A 198 -10.21 -8.53 24.99
CA GLU A 198 -9.06 -9.35 25.40
C GLU A 198 -8.07 -8.61 26.31
N GLY A 199 -8.32 -7.33 26.60
CA GLY A 199 -7.47 -6.49 27.44
C GLY A 199 -6.30 -5.82 26.71
N ARG A 200 -6.27 -5.82 25.38
CA ARG A 200 -5.24 -5.10 24.60
C ARG A 200 -5.47 -3.60 24.71
N HIS A 201 -4.40 -2.84 24.96
CA HIS A 201 -4.42 -1.39 24.84
C HIS A 201 -4.21 -0.98 23.39
N VAL A 202 -5.07 -0.11 22.86
CA VAL A 202 -4.99 0.43 21.50
C VAL A 202 -4.89 1.95 21.58
N ASP A 203 -3.82 2.51 21.01
CA ASP A 203 -3.65 3.95 20.85
C ASP A 203 -4.52 4.43 19.68
N LEU A 204 -5.42 5.39 19.93
CA LEU A 204 -6.29 5.96 18.89
C LEU A 204 -5.78 7.35 18.48
N ALA A 205 -5.71 7.62 17.18
CA ALA A 205 -5.32 8.93 16.66
C ALA A 205 -6.14 9.35 15.44
N LEU A 206 -6.91 10.43 15.58
CA LEU A 206 -7.50 11.12 14.43
C LEU A 206 -6.55 12.22 13.95
N TRP A 207 -5.90 11.98 12.82
CA TRP A 207 -5.00 12.95 12.19
C TRP A 207 -5.78 13.93 11.33
N VAL A 208 -5.63 15.23 11.63
CA VAL A 208 -6.29 16.31 10.91
C VAL A 208 -5.32 17.45 10.66
N ARG A 209 -5.69 18.35 9.74
CA ARG A 209 -4.95 19.61 9.57
C ARG A 209 -5.09 20.48 10.83
N PRO A 210 -4.10 21.32 11.17
CA PRO A 210 -4.12 22.14 12.38
C PRO A 210 -5.41 22.95 12.57
N GLU A 211 -5.98 23.50 11.50
CA GLU A 211 -7.22 24.30 11.53
C GLU A 211 -8.48 23.50 11.90
N ASP A 212 -8.43 22.17 11.81
CA ASP A 212 -9.55 21.26 12.05
C ASP A 212 -9.45 20.54 13.40
N ALA A 213 -8.38 20.77 14.18
CA ALA A 213 -8.13 20.08 15.46
C ALA A 213 -9.29 20.13 16.47
N GLY A 214 -10.07 21.21 16.46
CA GLY A 214 -11.24 21.38 17.32
C GLY A 214 -12.48 20.58 16.92
N LYS A 215 -12.44 19.83 15.81
CA LYS A 215 -13.61 19.16 15.21
C LYS A 215 -13.60 17.63 15.33
N CYS A 216 -12.65 17.05 16.08
CA CYS A 216 -12.43 15.59 16.12
C CYS A 216 -13.26 14.83 17.18
N ALA A 217 -13.85 15.53 18.16
CA ALA A 217 -14.47 14.89 19.33
C ALA A 217 -15.54 13.86 18.96
N PHE A 218 -16.43 14.20 18.03
CA PHE A 218 -17.47 13.28 17.56
C PHE A 218 -16.88 12.06 16.84
N GLY A 219 -15.84 12.26 16.01
CA GLY A 219 -15.18 11.17 15.30
C GLY A 219 -14.55 10.16 16.25
N MET A 220 -13.91 10.63 17.32
CA MET A 220 -13.28 9.78 18.33
C MET A 220 -14.32 8.99 19.12
N GLU A 221 -15.42 9.64 19.51
CA GLU A 221 -16.53 8.96 20.18
C GLU A 221 -17.18 7.89 19.28
N ALA A 222 -17.38 8.20 18.00
CA ALA A 222 -17.93 7.26 17.03
C ALA A 222 -17.03 6.04 16.85
N LEU A 223 -15.72 6.24 16.70
CA LEU A 223 -14.73 5.16 16.60
C LEU A 223 -14.82 4.20 17.80
N LYS A 224 -14.77 4.73 19.02
CA LYS A 224 -14.89 3.91 20.24
C LYS A 224 -16.20 3.15 20.30
N LYS A 225 -17.32 3.80 19.95
CA LYS A 225 -18.63 3.13 19.89
C LYS A 225 -18.65 2.00 18.85
N SER A 226 -18.01 2.18 17.70
CA SER A 226 -17.88 1.14 16.68
C SER A 226 -17.09 -0.05 17.21
N MET A 227 -15.93 0.17 17.82
CA MET A 227 -15.11 -0.91 18.42
C MET A 227 -15.89 -1.66 19.51
N THR A 228 -16.51 -0.94 20.45
CA THR A 228 -17.34 -1.54 21.52
C THR A 228 -18.53 -2.33 20.95
N TRP A 229 -19.16 -1.83 19.89
CA TRP A 229 -20.30 -2.51 19.30
C TRP A 229 -19.88 -3.82 18.62
N ASP A 230 -18.76 -3.83 17.88
CA ASP A 230 -18.27 -5.03 17.20
C ASP A 230 -17.85 -6.12 18.20
N GLU A 231 -17.27 -5.73 19.33
CA GLU A 231 -16.99 -6.64 20.45
C GLU A 231 -18.28 -7.21 21.08
N ASN A 232 -19.26 -6.35 21.38
CA ASN A 232 -20.49 -6.79 22.04
C ASN A 232 -21.39 -7.65 21.15
N VAL A 233 -21.45 -7.37 19.85
CA VAL A 233 -22.37 -8.03 18.92
C VAL A 233 -21.73 -9.22 18.25
N TYR A 234 -20.44 -9.13 17.89
CA TYR A 234 -19.76 -10.15 17.10
C TYR A 234 -18.54 -10.77 17.79
N GLY A 235 -18.13 -10.28 18.96
CA GLY A 235 -16.95 -10.78 19.67
C GLY A 235 -15.66 -10.50 18.92
N ARG A 236 -15.56 -9.34 18.24
CA ARG A 236 -14.41 -8.95 17.43
C ARG A 236 -13.59 -7.85 18.12
N GLY A 237 -12.54 -8.25 18.83
CA GLY A 237 -11.52 -7.32 19.33
C GLY A 237 -10.57 -6.85 18.22
N TYR A 238 -10.09 -5.62 18.33
CA TYR A 238 -9.10 -5.05 17.41
C TYR A 238 -7.71 -5.69 17.60
N ASP A 239 -6.95 -5.87 16.51
CA ASP A 239 -5.78 -6.76 16.47
C ASP A 239 -4.43 -6.04 16.30
N LEU A 240 -4.42 -4.72 16.15
CA LEU A 240 -3.22 -3.87 16.11
C LEU A 240 -3.11 -2.96 17.34
N ASP A 241 -1.94 -2.33 17.48
CA ASP A 241 -1.62 -1.49 18.64
C ASP A 241 -2.02 -0.02 18.41
N VAL A 242 -2.24 0.39 17.16
CA VAL A 242 -2.64 1.75 16.78
C VAL A 242 -3.83 1.73 15.81
N PHE A 243 -4.73 2.72 15.93
CA PHE A 243 -5.79 3.02 14.97
C PHE A 243 -5.81 4.50 14.61
#